data_AF-X1AX47-F1
#
_entry.id   AF-X1AX47-F1
#
_cell.length_a   1.000
_cell.length_b   1.000
_cell.length_c   1.000
_cell.angle_alpha   90.00
_cell.angle_beta   90.00
_cell.angle_gamma   90.00
#
_symmetry.space_group_name_H-M   'P 1'
#
loop_
_entity.id
_entity.type
_entity.pdbx_description
1 polymer ?
#
loop_
_entity_poly.entity_id
_entity_poly.type
_entity_poly.pdbx_seq_one_letter_code
_entity_poly.pdbx_strand_id
1 'polypeptide(L)'
;MRFAPLAEFLCLTLAVVLVIALLVPAIGALGPLAVFPLAAWGLFFGLDAESTRKVYKQAPERFRKVEWNWALVELVERLGFSGGATAFLFLVEIPVFLLVSFIVVPLVGNFIFSGTPSLISCFGSGAGVLALAHGQAWAINRRASA
;
A
#
# COMPACT_ATOMS: atom_id res chain seq x y z
N MET A 1 22.06 6.21 20.57
CA MET A 1 20.83 6.61 19.86
C MET A 1 20.81 5.89 18.53
N ARG A 2 19.77 5.10 18.25
CA ARG A 2 19.72 4.23 17.07
C ARG A 2 19.52 5.10 15.82
N PHE A 3 20.43 5.01 14.86
CA PHE A 3 20.25 5.53 13.49
C PHE A 3 19.16 4.79 12.68
N ALA A 4 18.45 3.84 13.32
CA ALA A 4 17.41 3.01 12.73
C ALA A 4 16.28 3.79 12.01
N PRO A 5 15.74 4.92 12.54
CA PRO A 5 14.61 5.59 11.90
C PRO A 5 14.98 6.21 10.55
N LEU A 6 16.20 6.76 10.43
CA LEU A 6 16.65 7.38 9.18
C LEU A 6 16.95 6.34 8.11
N ALA A 7 17.60 5.23 8.49
CA ALA A 7 17.89 4.14 7.56
C ALA A 7 16.59 3.46 7.06
N GLU A 8 15.62 3.24 7.95
CA GLU A 8 14.29 2.69 7.58
C GLU A 8 13.52 3.63 6.65
N PHE A 9 13.51 4.93 6.97
CA PHE A 9 12.89 5.95 6.12
C PHE A 9 13.55 6.03 4.73
N LEU A 10 14.89 5.98 4.67
CA LEU A 10 15.63 5.97 3.41
C LEU A 10 15.36 4.71 2.60
N CYS A 11 15.35 3.53 3.23
CA CYS A 11 15.03 2.26 2.57
C CYS A 11 13.61 2.28 1.98
N LEU A 12 12.63 2.78 2.74
CA LEU A 12 11.25 2.89 2.27
C LEU A 12 11.15 3.87 1.09
N THR A 13 11.78 5.04 1.20
CA THR A 13 11.79 6.05 0.14
C THR A 13 12.43 5.49 -1.13
N LEU A 14 13.58 4.82 -1.00
CA LEU A 14 14.27 4.18 -2.13
C LEU A 14 13.43 3.06 -2.75
N ALA A 15 12.76 2.25 -1.94
CA ALA A 15 11.87 1.19 -2.43
C ALA A 15 10.69 1.77 -3.24
N VAL A 16 10.04 2.81 -2.72
CA VAL A 16 8.96 3.51 -3.44
C VAL A 16 9.45 4.10 -4.75
N VAL A 17 10.59 4.81 -4.72
CA VAL A 17 11.20 5.38 -5.93
C VAL A 17 11.54 4.30 -6.96
N LEU A 18 12.13 3.18 -6.52
CA LEU A 18 12.49 2.06 -7.39
C LEU A 18 11.25 1.42 -8.03
N VAL A 19 10.19 1.19 -7.25
CA VAL A 19 8.92 0.66 -7.77
C VAL A 19 8.33 1.59 -8.83
N ILE A 20 8.31 2.89 -8.57
CA ILE A 20 7.83 3.89 -9.54
C ILE A 20 8.71 3.90 -10.79
N ALA A 21 10.03 3.86 -10.63
CA ALA A 21 10.98 3.84 -11.75
C ALA A 21 10.82 2.60 -12.65
N LEU A 22 10.37 1.47 -12.10
CA LEU A 22 10.07 0.27 -12.89
C LEU A 22 8.68 0.30 -13.52
N LEU A 23 7.67 0.75 -12.77
CA LEU A 23 6.27 0.69 -13.22
C LEU A 23 5.88 1.78 -14.22
N VAL A 24 6.39 3.00 -14.06
CA VAL A 24 6.09 4.11 -14.98
C VAL A 24 6.40 3.75 -16.44
N PRO A 25 7.62 3.29 -16.81
CA PRO A 25 7.93 2.92 -18.18
C PRO A 25 7.19 1.65 -18.62
N ALA A 26 7.08 0.64 -17.76
CA ALA A 26 6.42 -0.63 -18.11
C ALA A 26 4.94 -0.44 -18.46
N ILE A 27 4.23 0.36 -17.66
CA ILE A 27 2.80 0.65 -17.87
C ILE A 27 2.63 1.72 -18.95
N GLY A 28 3.52 2.70 -19.02
CA GLY A 28 3.49 3.74 -20.05
C GLY A 28 3.66 3.19 -21.47
N ALA A 29 4.55 2.21 -21.65
CA ALA A 29 4.77 1.58 -22.95
C ALA A 29 3.63 0.63 -23.36
N LEU A 30 2.95 0.02 -22.39
CA LEU A 30 1.94 -1.00 -22.61
C LEU A 30 0.70 -0.65 -21.77
N GLY A 31 -0.03 0.39 -22.17
CA GLY A 31 -1.20 0.93 -21.46
C GLY A 31 -2.19 -0.10 -20.91
N PRO A 32 -2.52 -1.21 -21.61
CA PRO A 32 -3.37 -2.28 -21.08
C PRO A 32 -2.83 -2.97 -19.82
N LEU A 33 -1.52 -2.94 -19.57
CA LEU A 33 -0.92 -3.55 -18.38
C LEU A 33 -1.28 -2.83 -17.08
N ALA A 34 -1.83 -1.61 -17.13
CA ALA A 34 -2.30 -0.90 -15.95
C ALA A 34 -3.39 -1.65 -15.17
N VAL A 35 -4.10 -2.59 -15.81
CA VAL A 35 -5.08 -3.44 -15.14
C VAL A 35 -4.43 -4.34 -14.10
N PHE A 36 -3.18 -4.77 -14.30
CA PHE A 36 -2.53 -5.73 -13.40
C PHE A 36 -2.23 -5.14 -12.03
N PRO A 37 -1.58 -3.96 -11.90
CA PRO A 37 -1.39 -3.33 -10.59
C PRO A 37 -2.69 -2.96 -9.88
N LEU A 38 -3.71 -2.50 -10.63
CA LEU A 38 -5.02 -2.19 -10.06
C LEU A 38 -5.72 -3.44 -9.51
N ALA A 39 -5.73 -4.53 -10.28
CA ALA A 39 -6.27 -5.80 -9.83
C ALA A 39 -5.46 -6.38 -8.67
N ALA A 40 -4.12 -6.26 -8.72
CA ALA A 40 -3.23 -6.71 -7.66
C ALA A 40 -3.49 -5.95 -6.35
N TRP A 41 -3.70 -4.63 -6.39
CA TRP A 41 -4.02 -3.84 -5.22
C TRP A 41 -5.31 -4.34 -4.55
N GLY A 42 -6.40 -4.49 -5.31
CA GLY A 42 -7.66 -5.00 -4.77
C GLY A 42 -7.52 -6.41 -4.18
N LEU A 43 -6.80 -7.30 -4.87
CA LEU A 43 -6.54 -8.66 -4.39
C LEU A 43 -5.72 -8.66 -3.10
N PHE A 44 -4.60 -7.94 -3.06
CA PHE A 44 -3.72 -7.91 -1.89
C PHE A 44 -4.37 -7.19 -0.71
N PHE A 45 -5.15 -6.13 -0.94
CA PHE A 45 -5.96 -5.51 0.10
C PHE A 45 -6.93 -6.53 0.73
N GLY A 46 -7.64 -7.30 -0.10
CA GLY A 46 -8.54 -8.35 0.40
C GLY A 46 -7.83 -9.45 1.18
N LEU A 47 -6.67 -9.91 0.68
CA LEU A 47 -5.85 -10.92 1.37
C LEU A 47 -5.29 -10.40 2.69
N ASP A 48 -4.82 -9.16 2.71
CA ASP A 48 -4.32 -8.50 3.92
C ASP A 48 -5.45 -8.33 4.93
N ALA A 49 -6.60 -7.78 4.52
CA ALA A 49 -7.77 -7.64 5.38
C ALA A 49 -8.20 -8.98 5.98
N GLU A 50 -8.30 -10.05 5.19
CA GLU A 50 -8.68 -11.37 5.71
C GLU A 50 -7.62 -11.97 6.65
N SER A 51 -6.33 -11.77 6.35
CA SER A 51 -5.24 -12.22 7.25
C SER A 51 -5.24 -11.44 8.57
N THR A 52 -5.44 -10.13 8.50
CA THR A 52 -5.61 -9.21 9.63
C THR A 52 -6.81 -9.63 10.48
N ARG A 53 -7.94 -9.96 9.86
CA ARG A 53 -9.13 -10.47 10.55
C ARG A 53 -8.83 -11.72 11.37
N LYS A 54 -8.09 -12.67 10.79
CA LYS A 54 -7.72 -13.93 11.45
C LYS A 54 -6.80 -13.67 12.64
N VAL A 55 -5.74 -12.89 12.45
CA VAL A 55 -4.80 -12.54 13.53
C VAL A 55 -5.52 -11.78 14.64
N TYR A 56 -6.38 -10.81 14.30
CA TYR A 56 -7.17 -10.04 15.27
C TYR A 56 -8.08 -10.94 16.12
N LYS A 57 -8.73 -11.94 15.53
CA LYS A 57 -9.57 -12.89 16.27
C LYS A 57 -8.77 -13.81 17.20
N GLN A 58 -7.54 -14.15 16.84
CA GLN A 58 -6.71 -15.08 17.60
C GLN A 58 -5.97 -14.40 18.75
N ALA A 59 -5.48 -13.17 18.54
CA ALA A 59 -4.65 -12.46 19.51
C ALA A 59 -4.82 -10.94 19.39
N PRO A 60 -5.96 -10.38 19.85
CA PRO A 60 -6.27 -8.96 19.71
C PRO A 60 -5.23 -8.06 20.41
N GLU A 61 -4.64 -8.50 21.51
CA GLU A 61 -3.57 -7.77 22.22
C GLU A 61 -2.28 -7.62 21.41
N ARG A 62 -2.02 -8.49 20.41
CA ARG A 62 -0.87 -8.34 19.51
C ARG A 62 -1.11 -7.26 18.47
N PHE A 63 -2.35 -7.10 18.02
CA PHE A 63 -2.73 -6.10 17.04
C PHE A 63 -2.56 -4.67 17.56
N ARG A 64 -2.84 -4.45 18.84
CA ARG A 64 -2.69 -3.14 19.50
C ARG A 64 -1.24 -2.69 19.72
N LYS A 65 -0.26 -3.59 19.55
CA LYS A 65 1.18 -3.27 19.73
C LYS A 65 1.83 -2.69 18.47
N VAL A 66 1.15 -2.70 17.34
CA VAL A 66 1.66 -2.20 16.06
C VAL A 66 0.96 -0.87 15.75
N GLU A 67 1.67 0.26 15.90
CA GLU A 67 1.11 1.63 15.74
C GLU A 67 0.35 1.83 14.42
N TRP A 68 0.93 1.34 13.33
CA TRP A 68 0.42 1.31 11.97
C TRP A 68 -0.98 0.68 11.85
N ASN A 69 -1.32 -0.29 12.71
CA ASN A 69 -2.61 -0.98 12.69
C ASN A 69 -3.67 -0.27 13.53
N TRP A 70 -3.30 0.76 14.28
CA TRP A 70 -4.17 1.40 15.26
C TRP A 70 -5.42 2.02 14.61
N ALA A 71 -5.27 2.69 13.47
CA ALA A 71 -6.39 3.28 12.73
C ALA A 71 -7.41 2.22 12.30
N LEU A 72 -6.95 1.07 11.79
CA LEU A 72 -7.83 -0.03 11.41
C LEU A 72 -8.50 -0.64 12.64
N VAL A 73 -7.77 -0.87 13.73
CA VAL A 73 -8.31 -1.41 14.99
C VAL A 73 -9.40 -0.50 15.54
N GLU A 74 -9.15 0.80 15.60
CA GLU A 74 -10.13 1.76 16.11
C GLU A 74 -11.41 1.80 15.26
N LEU A 75 -11.27 1.74 13.93
CA LEU A 75 -12.42 1.65 13.03
C LEU A 75 -13.20 0.33 13.21
N VAL A 76 -12.49 -0.80 13.36
CA VAL A 76 -13.09 -2.12 13.57
C VAL A 76 -13.81 -2.22 14.92
N GLU A 77 -13.28 -1.61 15.97
CA GLU A 77 -13.91 -1.57 17.29
C GLU A 77 -15.22 -0.76 17.29
N ARG A 78 -15.29 0.31 16.48
CA ARG A 78 -16.48 1.16 16.37
C ARG A 78 -17.56 0.61 15.42
N LEU A 79 -17.16 -0.03 14.32
CA LEU A 79 -18.05 -0.36 13.19
C LEU A 79 -18.15 -1.87 12.90
N GLY A 80 -17.45 -2.70 13.68
CA GLY A 80 -17.22 -4.11 13.34
C GLY A 80 -16.25 -4.27 12.17
N PHE A 81 -15.84 -5.51 11.88
CA PHE A 81 -14.78 -5.76 10.89
C PHE A 81 -15.13 -5.27 9.48
N SER A 82 -16.32 -5.59 8.98
CA SER A 82 -16.74 -5.22 7.61
C SER A 82 -16.87 -3.71 7.45
N GLY A 83 -17.48 -3.03 8.45
CA GLY A 83 -17.62 -1.58 8.45
C GLY A 83 -16.27 -0.89 8.60
N GLY A 84 -15.42 -1.38 9.50
CA GLY A 84 -14.08 -0.86 9.73
C GLY A 84 -13.16 -0.98 8.53
N ALA A 85 -13.13 -2.14 7.86
CA ALA A 85 -12.35 -2.33 6.63
C ALA A 85 -12.83 -1.44 5.48
N THR A 86 -14.15 -1.26 5.34
CA THR A 86 -14.72 -0.36 4.33
C THR A 86 -14.38 1.10 4.65
N ALA A 87 -14.52 1.52 5.91
CA ALA A 87 -14.13 2.87 6.33
C ALA A 87 -12.63 3.12 6.12
N PHE A 88 -11.78 2.13 6.43
CA PHE A 88 -10.34 2.21 6.19
C PHE A 88 -10.01 2.36 4.69
N LEU A 89 -10.72 1.63 3.82
CA LEU A 89 -10.58 1.77 2.38
C LEU A 89 -10.86 3.22 1.91
N PHE A 90 -11.94 3.84 2.40
CA PHE A 90 -12.31 5.19 1.98
C PHE A 90 -11.51 6.31 2.66
N LEU A 91 -11.12 6.13 3.91
CA LEU A 91 -10.46 7.17 4.72
C LEU A 91 -8.94 7.14 4.64
N VAL A 92 -8.35 6.00 4.29
CA VAL A 92 -6.89 5.81 4.27
C VAL A 92 -6.43 5.36 2.89
N GLU A 93 -6.91 4.21 2.41
CA GLU A 93 -6.39 3.61 1.17
C GLU A 93 -6.61 4.49 -0.07
N ILE A 94 -7.85 4.94 -0.32
CA ILE A 94 -8.16 5.79 -1.48
C ILE A 94 -7.40 7.12 -1.40
N PRO A 95 -7.37 7.85 -0.27
CA PRO A 95 -6.56 9.06 -0.14
C PRO A 95 -5.07 8.82 -0.40
N VAL A 96 -4.49 7.75 0.13
CA VAL A 96 -3.08 7.41 -0.08
C VAL A 96 -2.84 7.04 -1.55
N PHE A 97 -3.72 6.24 -2.17
CA PHE A 97 -3.69 5.93 -3.59
C PHE A 97 -3.64 7.20 -4.43
N LEU A 98 -4.56 8.14 -4.19
CA LEU A 98 -4.64 9.40 -4.92
C LEU A 98 -3.38 10.26 -4.69
N LEU A 99 -2.90 10.35 -3.45
CA LEU A 99 -1.67 11.08 -3.12
C LEU A 99 -0.46 10.50 -3.88
N VAL A 100 -0.30 9.18 -3.88
CA VAL A 100 0.81 8.53 -4.60
C VAL A 100 0.64 8.72 -6.11
N SER A 101 -0.55 8.47 -6.66
CA SER A 101 -0.80 8.56 -8.10
C SER A 101 -0.71 9.98 -8.67
N PHE A 102 -1.17 11.00 -7.95
CA PHE A 102 -1.25 12.37 -8.50
C PHE A 102 -0.15 13.31 -8.03
N ILE A 103 0.56 12.98 -6.95
CA ILE A 103 1.63 13.83 -6.42
C ILE A 103 2.96 13.09 -6.51
N VAL A 104 3.09 11.92 -5.87
CA VAL A 104 4.39 11.25 -5.77
C VAL A 104 4.88 10.74 -7.14
N VAL A 105 4.04 10.01 -7.88
CA VAL A 105 4.42 9.43 -9.17
C VAL A 105 4.75 10.51 -10.21
N PRO A 106 3.97 11.59 -10.38
CA PRO A 106 4.33 12.66 -11.30
C PRO A 106 5.64 13.36 -10.92
N LEU A 107 5.88 13.63 -9.64
CA LEU A 107 7.12 14.26 -9.18
C LEU A 107 8.33 13.37 -9.44
N VAL A 108 8.27 12.11 -9.01
CA VAL A 108 9.36 11.14 -9.19
C VAL A 108 9.56 10.81 -10.67
N GLY A 109 8.47 10.60 -11.41
CA GLY A 109 8.52 10.29 -12.84
C GLY A 109 9.11 11.43 -13.67
N ASN A 110 8.71 12.67 -13.40
CA ASN A 110 9.29 13.84 -14.06
C ASN A 110 10.78 14.01 -13.72
N PHE A 111 11.16 13.77 -12.45
CA PHE A 111 12.55 13.82 -12.02
C PHE A 111 13.43 12.76 -12.70
N ILE A 112 12.96 11.52 -12.84
CA ILE A 112 13.74 10.41 -13.40
C ILE A 112 13.74 10.41 -14.93
N PHE A 113 12.59 10.64 -15.55
CA PHE A 113 12.39 10.44 -16.99
C PHE A 113 12.33 11.75 -17.78
N SER A 114 12.47 12.92 -17.12
CA SER A 114 12.38 14.25 -17.75
C SER A 114 11.10 14.45 -18.56
N GLY A 115 9.98 13.88 -18.08
CA GLY A 115 8.67 13.97 -18.72
C GLY A 115 7.55 13.62 -17.76
N THR A 116 6.38 14.24 -17.95
CA THR A 116 5.20 13.95 -17.11
C THR A 116 4.62 12.59 -17.49
N PRO A 117 4.56 11.61 -16.55
CA PRO A 117 3.96 10.31 -16.84
C PRO A 117 2.49 10.42 -17.23
N SER A 118 2.01 9.49 -18.05
CA SER A 118 0.58 9.42 -18.39
C SER A 118 -0.28 9.13 -17.16
N LEU A 119 -1.56 9.55 -17.18
CA LEU A 119 -2.51 9.24 -16.10
C LEU A 119 -2.61 7.73 -15.82
N ILE A 120 -2.54 6.90 -16.86
CA ILE A 120 -2.58 5.45 -16.76
C ILE A 120 -1.35 4.93 -15.99
N SER A 121 -0.15 5.43 -16.32
CA SER A 121 1.10 5.11 -15.61
C SER A 121 1.06 5.56 -14.16
N CYS A 122 0.46 6.72 -13.88
CA CYS A 122 0.28 7.27 -12.54
C CYS A 122 -0.62 6.40 -11.66
N PHE A 123 -1.79 6.02 -12.16
CA PHE A 123 -2.70 5.12 -11.46
C PHE A 123 -2.11 3.72 -11.29
N GLY A 124 -1.51 3.17 -12.35
CA GLY A 124 -0.88 1.86 -12.30
C GLY A 124 0.28 1.80 -11.32
N SER A 125 1.13 2.83 -11.27
CA SER A 125 2.23 2.90 -10.31
C SER A 125 1.75 3.07 -8.87
N GLY A 126 0.74 3.94 -8.64
CA GLY A 126 0.17 4.11 -7.31
C GLY A 126 -0.50 2.85 -6.78
N ALA A 127 -1.26 2.15 -7.63
CA ALA A 127 -1.82 0.85 -7.30
C ALA A 127 -0.73 -0.20 -7.05
N GLY A 128 0.36 -0.19 -7.84
CA GLY A 128 1.48 -1.10 -7.64
C GLY A 128 2.19 -0.90 -6.30
N VAL A 129 2.39 0.35 -5.87
CA VAL A 129 2.94 0.66 -4.54
C VAL A 129 2.05 0.10 -3.43
N LEU A 130 0.73 0.33 -3.49
CA LEU A 130 -0.21 -0.19 -2.50
C LEU A 130 -0.31 -1.72 -2.53
N ALA A 131 -0.34 -2.33 -3.71
CA ALA A 131 -0.34 -3.79 -3.87
C ALA A 131 0.86 -4.44 -3.18
N LEU A 132 2.05 -3.85 -3.32
CA LEU A 132 3.26 -4.33 -2.64
C LEU A 132 3.19 -4.13 -1.13
N ALA A 133 2.69 -2.99 -0.66
CA ALA A 133 2.51 -2.72 0.76
C ALA A 133 1.60 -3.77 1.44
N HIS A 134 0.43 -4.03 0.85
CA HIS A 134 -0.47 -5.09 1.35
C HIS A 134 0.08 -6.49 1.16
N GLY A 135 0.77 -6.77 0.06
CA GLY A 135 1.41 -8.06 -0.16
C GLY A 135 2.45 -8.38 0.93
N GLN A 136 3.21 -7.36 1.35
CA GLN A 136 4.14 -7.46 2.47
C GLN A 136 3.41 -7.65 3.81
N ALA A 137 2.37 -6.85 4.09
CA ALA A 137 1.57 -6.98 5.31
C ALA A 137 0.92 -8.37 5.44
N TRP A 138 0.31 -8.85 4.36
CA TRP A 138 -0.24 -10.19 4.26
C TRP A 138 0.81 -11.28 4.53
N ALA A 139 2.00 -11.16 3.95
CA ALA A 139 3.08 -12.13 4.16
C ALA A 139 3.56 -12.16 5.63
N ILE A 140 3.62 -11.00 6.28
CA ILE A 140 3.95 -10.89 7.71
C ILE A 140 2.85 -11.55 8.55
N ASN A 141 1.59 -11.21 8.30
CA ASN A 141 0.44 -11.77 9.03
C ASN A 141 0.36 -13.29 8.87
N ARG A 142 0.60 -13.82 7.67
CA ARG A 142 0.66 -15.27 7.43
C ARG A 142 1.71 -15.99 8.27
N ARG A 143 2.89 -15.38 8.47
CA ARG A 143 3.96 -15.96 9.30
C ARG A 143 3.62 -15.91 10.80
N ALA A 144 2.83 -14.92 11.22
CA ALA A 144 2.41 -14.78 12.60
C ALA A 144 1.26 -15.72 13.01
N SER A 145 0.49 -16.22 12.03
CA SER A 145 -0.62 -17.16 12.21
C SER A 145 -0.29 -18.63 11.92
N ALA A 146 0.92 -18.91 11.44
CA ALA A 146 1.44 -20.27 11.22
C ALA A 146 2.08 -20.80 12.50
#